data_AF-A0A7W1Q3V4-F1
#
_entry.id   AF-A0A7W1Q3V4-F1
#
_cell.length_a   1.000
_cell.length_b   1.000
_cell.length_c   1.000
_cell.angle_alpha   90.00
_cell.angle_beta   90.00
_cell.angle_gamma   90.00
#
_symmetry.space_group_name_H-M   'P 1'
#
loop_
_entity.id
_entity.type
_entity.pdbx_description
1 polymer ?
#
loop_
_entity_poly.entity_id
_entity_poly.type
_entity_poly.pdbx_seq_one_letter_code
_entity_poly.pdbx_strand_id
1 'polypeptide(L)'
;MRVLGVDPGLTRCGLGVVDGGGGRQVSCVAVDVVRSPADVPIERRLLMIGAVVEEWIERHRPDVVAIERVFSQQNVRTVMGTAQASGVVALLAARAGLPVAFHTPS
;
A
#
# COMPACT_ATOMS: atom_id res chain seq x y z
N MET A 1 -4.73 -8.21 16.15
CA MET A 1 -4.59 -6.97 15.37
C MET A 1 -4.25 -7.36 13.95
N ARG A 2 -4.99 -6.86 12.96
CA ARG A 2 -4.75 -7.11 11.54
C ARG A 2 -4.14 -5.88 10.89
N VAL A 3 -3.04 -6.06 10.16
CA VAL A 3 -2.31 -4.99 9.48
C VAL A 3 -2.33 -5.24 7.98
N LEU A 4 -2.71 -4.23 7.21
CA LEU A 4 -2.45 -4.17 5.77
C LEU A 4 -1.15 -3.38 5.54
N GLY A 5 -0.08 -4.07 5.16
CA GLY A 5 1.17 -3.46 4.70
C GLY A 5 1.11 -3.17 3.21
N VAL A 6 1.59 -1.99 2.82
CA VAL A 6 1.68 -1.55 1.42
C VAL A 6 3.10 -1.06 1.14
N ASP A 7 3.73 -1.71 0.17
CA ASP A 7 4.96 -1.26 -0.49
C ASP A 7 4.57 -0.58 -1.81
N PRO A 8 4.44 0.76 -1.81
CA PRO A 8 3.86 1.48 -2.93
C PRO A 8 4.81 1.52 -4.12
N GLY A 9 4.23 1.46 -5.31
CA GLY A 9 4.94 1.73 -6.55
C GLY A 9 3.99 1.74 -7.74
N LEU A 10 4.29 2.56 -8.74
CA LEU A 10 3.42 2.66 -9.92
C LEU A 10 3.39 1.35 -10.70
N THR A 11 4.54 0.79 -11.04
CA THR A 11 4.58 -0.44 -11.86
C THR A 11 4.25 -1.68 -11.05
N ARG A 12 4.65 -1.70 -9.79
CA ARG A 12 4.42 -2.79 -8.83
C ARG A 12 4.09 -2.15 -7.49
N CYS A 13 2.92 -2.47 -6.95
CA CYS A 13 2.50 -2.08 -5.61
C CYS A 13 2.30 -3.38 -4.82
N GLY A 14 3.15 -3.63 -3.83
CA GLY A 14 3.09 -4.82 -2.99
C GLY A 14 2.05 -4.65 -1.89
N LEU A 15 1.24 -5.68 -1.68
CA LEU A 15 0.23 -5.74 -0.63
C LEU A 15 0.48 -6.97 0.24
N GLY A 16 0.35 -6.80 1.55
CA GLY A 16 0.45 -7.90 2.51
C GLY A 16 -0.49 -7.70 3.69
N VAL A 17 -1.16 -8.76 4.10
CA VAL A 17 -1.99 -8.77 5.31
C VAL A 17 -1.40 -9.75 6.30
N VAL A 18 -1.22 -9.28 7.53
CA VAL A 18 -0.75 -10.10 8.65
C VAL A 18 -1.66 -9.93 9.86
N ASP A 19 -1.81 -11.01 10.63
CA ASP A 19 -2.44 -10.97 11.95
C ASP A 19 -1.37 -11.05 13.04
N GLY A 20 -1.35 -10.06 13.92
CA GLY A 20 -0.63 -10.10 15.19
C GLY A 20 -1.45 -10.81 16.25
N GLY A 21 -0.85 -11.86 16.82
CA GLY A 21 -1.35 -12.61 17.97
C GLY A 21 -0.76 -12.14 19.29
N GLY A 22 -0.88 -12.95 20.35
CA GLY A 22 -0.25 -12.67 21.64
C GLY A 22 1.29 -12.75 21.56
N GLY A 23 1.98 -11.77 22.14
CA GLY A 23 3.45 -11.74 22.17
C GLY A 23 4.07 -11.43 20.80
N ARG A 24 4.95 -12.32 20.30
CA ARG A 24 5.67 -12.16 19.02
C ARG A 24 5.10 -13.00 17.87
N GLN A 25 3.92 -13.60 18.05
CA GLN A 25 3.29 -14.40 17.00
C GLN A 25 2.71 -13.48 15.91
N VAL A 26 3.09 -13.76 14.67
CA VAL A 26 2.57 -13.13 13.47
C VAL A 26 2.21 -14.23 12.48
N SER A 27 1.02 -14.18 11.90
CA SER A 27 0.61 -15.06 10.81
C SER A 27 0.40 -14.29 9.52
N CYS A 28 0.85 -14.89 8.41
CA CYS A 28 0.56 -14.37 7.07
C CYS A 28 -0.88 -14.72 6.70
N VAL A 29 -1.65 -13.73 6.25
CA VAL A 29 -3.05 -13.88 5.83
C VAL A 29 -3.16 -13.85 4.31
N ALA A 30 -2.56 -12.86 3.66
CA ALA A 30 -2.60 -12.70 2.22
C ALA A 30 -1.40 -11.87 1.72
N VAL A 31 -0.96 -12.12 0.50
CA VAL A 31 0.05 -11.31 -0.20
C VAL A 31 -0.29 -11.25 -1.67
N ASP A 32 -0.04 -10.10 -2.30
CA ASP A 32 -0.18 -9.93 -3.75
C ASP A 32 0.63 -8.72 -4.24
N VAL A 33 0.76 -8.59 -5.55
CA VAL A 33 1.40 -7.46 -6.21
C VAL A 33 0.49 -6.93 -7.30
N VAL A 34 -0.02 -5.72 -7.08
CA VAL A 34 -0.75 -4.99 -8.13
C VAL A 34 0.25 -4.54 -9.18
N ARG A 35 -0.02 -4.90 -10.44
CA ARG A 35 0.83 -4.53 -11.59
C ARG A 35 0.06 -3.54 -12.45
N SER A 36 0.69 -2.42 -12.79
CA SER A 36 0.15 -1.49 -13.79
C SER A 36 1.18 -1.24 -14.90
N PRO A 37 0.81 -1.43 -16.19
CA PRO A 37 1.73 -1.25 -17.31
C PRO A 37 2.26 0.18 -17.42
N ALA A 38 3.51 0.33 -17.88
CA ALA A 38 4.18 1.63 -17.91
C ALA A 38 3.71 2.56 -19.05
N ASP A 39 3.09 2.00 -20.07
CA ASP A 39 2.48 2.68 -21.21
C ASP A 39 1.07 3.22 -20.93
N VAL A 40 0.48 2.87 -19.79
CA VAL A 40 -0.81 3.40 -19.34
C VAL A 40 -0.63 4.79 -18.71
N PRO A 41 -1.54 5.76 -18.99
CA PRO A 41 -1.52 7.07 -18.33
C PRO A 41 -1.54 6.98 -16.79
N ILE A 42 -0.84 7.89 -16.13
CA ILE A 42 -0.58 7.82 -14.69
C ILE A 42 -1.84 7.78 -13.83
N GLU A 43 -2.85 8.57 -14.18
CA GLU A 43 -4.13 8.63 -13.49
C GLU A 43 -4.89 7.31 -13.59
N ARG A 44 -4.75 6.59 -14.70
CA ARG A 44 -5.35 5.26 -14.88
C ARG A 44 -4.59 4.19 -14.09
N ARG A 45 -3.27 4.30 -14.00
CA ARG A 45 -2.44 3.43 -13.15
C ARG A 45 -2.75 3.60 -11.67
N LEU A 46 -2.89 4.85 -11.22
CA LEU A 46 -3.30 5.17 -9.85
C LEU A 46 -4.71 4.64 -9.55
N LEU A 47 -5.65 4.75 -10.51
CA LEU A 47 -6.98 4.16 -10.38
C LEU A 47 -6.94 2.64 -10.23
N MET A 48 -6.12 1.94 -11.04
CA MET A 48 -5.95 0.48 -10.93
C MET A 48 -5.42 0.07 -9.56
N ILE A 49 -4.39 0.76 -9.07
CA ILE A 49 -3.82 0.52 -7.73
C ILE A 49 -4.88 0.78 -6.66
N GLY A 50 -5.57 1.91 -6.75
CA GLY A 50 -6.59 2.30 -5.78
C GLY A 50 -7.75 1.30 -5.69
N ALA A 51 -8.24 0.81 -6.84
CA ALA A 51 -9.33 -0.16 -6.88
C ALA A 51 -8.97 -1.47 -6.15
N VAL A 52 -7.76 -1.98 -6.36
CA VAL A 52 -7.31 -3.20 -5.67
C VAL A 52 -7.10 -2.95 -4.18
N VAL A 53 -6.55 -1.79 -3.80
CA VAL A 53 -6.39 -1.45 -2.38
C VAL A 53 -7.74 -1.33 -1.67
N GLU A 54 -8.75 -0.73 -2.30
CA GLU A 54 -10.11 -0.64 -1.78
C GLU A 54 -10.73 -2.05 -1.60
N GLU A 55 -10.60 -2.92 -2.61
CA GLU A 55 -11.02 -4.32 -2.52
C GLU A 55 -10.33 -5.05 -1.36
N TRP A 56 -9.03 -4.82 -1.15
CA TRP A 56 -8.27 -5.45 -0.08
C TRP A 56 -8.69 -4.97 1.31
N ILE A 57 -8.95 -3.67 1.46
CA ILE A 57 -9.50 -3.09 2.69
C ILE A 57 -10.85 -3.73 3.01
N GLU A 58 -11.75 -3.82 2.03
CA GLU A 58 -13.08 -4.42 2.20
C GLU A 58 -13.03 -5.92 2.53
N ARG A 59 -12.21 -6.68 1.79
CA ARG A 59 -12.06 -8.12 1.93
C ARG A 59 -11.43 -8.51 3.26
N HIS A 60 -10.34 -7.86 3.64
CA HIS A 60 -9.53 -8.28 4.78
C HIS A 60 -9.88 -7.56 6.08
N ARG A 61 -10.53 -6.40 6.00
CA ARG A 61 -10.93 -5.56 7.15
C ARG A 61 -9.78 -5.35 8.13
N PRO A 62 -8.66 -4.74 7.70
CA PRO A 62 -7.53 -4.49 8.60
C PRO A 62 -7.90 -3.46 9.67
N ASP A 63 -7.18 -3.49 10.80
CA ASP A 63 -7.30 -2.49 11.86
C ASP A 63 -6.45 -1.23 11.56
N VAL A 64 -5.41 -1.36 10.74
CA VAL A 64 -4.48 -0.29 10.36
C VAL A 64 -3.86 -0.56 9.00
N VAL A 65 -3.51 0.51 8.28
CA VAL A 65 -2.70 0.44 7.06
C VAL A 65 -1.30 0.97 7.33
N ALA A 66 -0.29 0.14 7.07
CA ALA A 66 1.12 0.51 7.14
C ALA A 66 1.64 0.77 5.73
N ILE A 67 2.21 1.95 5.48
CA ILE A 67 2.72 2.36 4.16
C ILE A 67 4.22 2.63 4.28
N GLU A 68 5.01 2.01 3.41
CA GLU A 68 6.44 2.31 3.33
C GLU A 68 6.67 3.74 2.80
N ARG A 69 7.53 4.50 3.48
CA ARG A 69 7.93 5.84 3.05
C ARG A 69 8.88 5.76 1.88
N VAL A 70 8.65 6.61 0.89
CA VAL A 70 9.51 6.71 -0.29
C VAL A 70 10.86 7.30 0.10
N PHE A 71 11.92 6.49 0.03
CA PHE A 71 13.31 6.93 0.16
C PHE A 71 14.05 6.72 -1.17
N SER A 72 14.44 7.79 -1.85
CA SER A 72 15.48 7.73 -2.89
C SER A 72 16.03 9.12 -3.18
N GLN A 73 17.35 9.28 -2.99
CA GLN A 73 18.08 10.52 -3.27
C GLN A 73 18.49 10.68 -4.75
N GLN A 74 18.26 9.67 -5.61
CA GLN A 74 18.91 9.64 -6.93
C GLN A 74 17.96 9.56 -8.15
N ASN A 75 16.66 9.30 -7.99
CA ASN A 75 15.73 9.22 -9.13
C ASN A 75 14.38 9.92 -8.89
N VAL A 76 14.36 11.25 -9.05
CA VAL A 76 13.19 12.11 -8.81
C VAL A 76 11.93 11.67 -9.58
N ARG A 77 12.07 11.20 -10.83
CA ARG A 77 10.92 10.78 -11.66
C ARG A 77 10.19 9.55 -11.13
N THR A 78 10.91 8.53 -10.67
CA THR A 78 10.30 7.33 -10.09
C THR A 78 9.75 7.59 -8.69
N VAL A 79 10.44 8.44 -7.91
CA VAL A 79 10.00 8.85 -6.57
C VAL A 79 8.63 9.52 -6.61
N MET A 80 8.39 10.41 -7.58
CA MET A 80 7.12 11.13 -7.68
C MET A 80 5.94 10.16 -7.89
N GLY A 81 6.12 9.19 -8.79
CA GLY A 81 5.10 8.19 -9.06
C GLY A 81 4.78 7.31 -7.83
N THR A 82 5.81 6.87 -7.12
CA THR A 82 5.63 6.14 -5.87
C THR A 82 4.92 7.00 -4.83
N ALA A 83 5.31 8.26 -4.65
CA ALA A 83 4.68 9.17 -3.69
C ALA A 83 3.19 9.40 -4.01
N GLN A 84 2.83 9.50 -5.29
CA GLN A 84 1.43 9.58 -5.71
C GLN A 84 0.65 8.30 -5.36
N ALA A 85 1.23 7.12 -5.60
CA ALA A 85 0.62 5.85 -5.20
C ALA A 85 0.44 5.76 -3.67
N SER A 86 1.45 6.13 -2.89
CA SER A 86 1.36 6.23 -1.42
C SER A 86 0.23 7.15 -0.98
N GLY A 87 0.08 8.31 -1.65
CA GLY A 87 -0.99 9.26 -1.38
C GLY A 87 -2.39 8.68 -1.63
N VAL A 88 -2.56 7.94 -2.73
CA VAL A 88 -3.83 7.24 -3.03
C VAL A 88 -4.14 6.20 -1.95
N VAL A 89 -3.17 5.40 -1.54
CA VAL A 89 -3.35 4.39 -0.49
C VAL A 89 -3.75 5.03 0.83
N ALA A 90 -3.06 6.11 1.24
CA ALA A 90 -3.37 6.84 2.46
C ALA A 90 -4.77 7.47 2.43
N LEU A 91 -5.18 8.03 1.28
CA LEU A 91 -6.52 8.57 1.08
C LEU A 91 -7.59 7.48 1.24
N LEU A 92 -7.40 6.31 0.64
CA LEU A 92 -8.35 5.20 0.72
C LEU A 92 -8.46 4.64 2.14
N ALA A 93 -7.34 4.48 2.83
CA ALA A 93 -7.33 4.08 4.24
C ALA A 93 -8.11 5.09 5.11
N ALA A 94 -7.87 6.39 4.91
CA ALA A 94 -8.60 7.44 5.61
C ALA A 94 -10.10 7.43 5.29
N ARG A 95 -10.50 7.20 4.02
CA ARG A 95 -11.91 7.04 3.62
C ARG A 95 -12.59 5.85 4.32
N ALA A 96 -11.84 4.78 4.57
CA ALA A 96 -12.31 3.61 5.31
C ALA A 96 -12.29 3.81 6.84
N GLY A 97 -11.90 4.99 7.34
CA GLY A 97 -11.78 5.26 8.78
C GLY A 97 -10.60 4.55 9.45
N LEU A 98 -9.61 4.09 8.67
CA LEU A 98 -8.47 3.34 9.17
C LEU A 98 -7.30 4.27 9.49
N PRO A 99 -6.61 4.07 10.63
CA PRO A 99 -5.36 4.75 10.88
C PRO A 99 -4.30 4.36 9.84
N VAL A 100 -3.43 5.32 9.51
CA VAL A 100 -2.30 5.13 8.59
C VAL A 100 -1.00 5.33 9.33
N ALA A 101 -0.11 4.36 9.26
CA ALA A 101 1.24 4.43 9.80
C ALA A 101 2.26 4.46 8.66
N PHE A 102 3.08 5.51 8.62
CA PHE A 102 4.17 5.63 7.63
C PHE A 102 5.48 5.17 8.24
N HIS A 103 6.10 4.14 7.65
CA HIS A 103 7.34 3.55 8.16
C HIS A 103 8.52 3.84 7.25
N THR A 104 9.66 4.14 7.84
CA THR A 104 10.92 4.22 7.12
C THR A 104 11.47 2.83 6.84
N PRO A 105 12.25 2.61 5.75
CA PRO A 105 12.95 1.34 5.49
C PRO A 105 14.05 0.97 6.52
N SER A 106 14.05 1.59 7.69
CA SER A 106 15.09 1.55 8.72
C SER A 106 14.48 1.58 10.12
#